data_AF-A0A1F8S045-F1
#
_entry.id   AF-A0A1F8S045-F1
#
_cell.length_a   1.000
_cell.length_b   1.000
_cell.length_c   1.000
_cell.angle_alpha   90.00
_cell.angle_beta   90.00
_cell.angle_gamma   90.00
#
_symmetry.space_group_name_H-M   'P 1'
#
loop_
_entity.id
_entity.type
_entity.pdbx_description
1 polymer ?
#
loop_
_entity_poly.entity_id
_entity_poly.type
_entity_poly.pdbx_seq_one_letter_code
_entity_poly.pdbx_strand_id
1 'polypeptide(L)'
;MLLGPVAPVFAVRPDASCPDESSGFVTVDQQGWWDNTVAGFVAEGIPVYIGGDPANGFTEEFEDFAMAFGFADAQAFYDYIWGPQWQRIDRNDDLLVCMKPYPLTPGNPAYLFNGIDNTAN
;
A
#
# COMPACT_ATOMS: atom_id res chain seq x y z
N MET A 1 -20.54 -1.07 45.50
CA MET A 1 -20.61 -1.30 44.04
C MET A 1 -19.19 -1.32 43.53
N LEU A 2 -18.66 -2.48 43.15
CA LEU A 2 -17.31 -2.63 42.61
C LEU A 2 -17.37 -2.42 41.10
N LEU A 3 -16.72 -1.37 40.61
CA LEU A 3 -16.48 -1.14 39.19
C LEU A 3 -15.42 -2.17 38.75
N GLY A 4 -15.82 -3.16 37.96
CA GLY A 4 -14.90 -4.10 37.33
C GLY A 4 -14.05 -3.40 36.26
N PRO A 5 -12.82 -3.87 35.99
CA PRO A 5 -11.98 -3.30 34.95
C PRO A 5 -12.65 -3.49 33.59
N VAL A 6 -12.89 -2.39 32.88
CA VAL A 6 -13.32 -2.42 31.49
C VAL A 6 -12.13 -2.97 30.69
N ALA A 7 -12.23 -4.20 30.21
CA ALA A 7 -11.26 -4.74 29.27
C ALA A 7 -11.20 -3.81 28.04
N PRO A 8 -10.01 -3.51 27.49
CA PRO A 8 -9.94 -2.78 26.24
C PRO A 8 -10.73 -3.58 25.19
N VAL A 9 -11.80 -2.98 24.68
CA VAL A 9 -12.48 -3.49 23.49
C VAL A 9 -11.50 -3.23 22.36
N PHE A 10 -10.69 -4.22 22.01
CA PHE A 10 -10.00 -4.20 20.73
C PHE A 10 -11.09 -4.12 19.67
N ALA A 11 -11.04 -3.10 18.82
CA ALA A 11 -11.93 -3.03 17.67
C ALA A 11 -11.76 -4.35 16.91
N VAL A 12 -12.85 -5.10 16.76
CA VAL A 12 -12.85 -6.29 15.91
C VAL A 12 -12.53 -5.79 14.51
N ARG A 13 -11.42 -6.25 13.96
CA ARG A 13 -11.02 -5.92 12.59
C ARG A 13 -12.16 -6.33 11.67
N PRO A 14 -12.75 -5.43 10.87
CA PRO A 14 -13.84 -5.78 9.98
C PRO A 14 -13.34 -6.83 8.99
N ASP A 15 -14.04 -7.97 8.94
CA ASP A 15 -13.81 -9.04 7.98
C ASP A 15 -14.27 -8.52 6.62
N ALA A 16 -13.32 -8.12 5.79
CA ALA A 16 -13.62 -7.45 4.55
C ALA A 16 -12.58 -7.80 3.51
N SER A 17 -13.07 -8.24 2.36
CA SER A 17 -12.26 -8.55 1.19
C SER A 17 -11.68 -7.27 0.59
N CYS A 18 -10.52 -7.40 -0.07
CA CYS A 18 -10.05 -6.39 -1.02
C CYS A 18 -11.19 -6.18 -2.03
N PRO A 19 -11.47 -4.95 -2.49
CA PRO A 19 -12.36 -4.77 -3.63
C PRO A 19 -11.92 -5.68 -4.78
N ASP A 20 -12.87 -6.12 -5.59
CA ASP A 20 -12.61 -6.99 -6.74
C ASP A 20 -11.42 -6.48 -7.57
N GLU A 21 -10.58 -7.39 -8.08
CA GLU A 21 -9.36 -7.05 -8.84
C GLU A 21 -9.65 -6.18 -10.08
N SER A 22 -10.87 -6.21 -10.62
CA SER A 22 -11.31 -5.28 -11.68
C SER A 22 -11.32 -3.81 -11.25
N SER A 23 -11.35 -3.54 -9.94
CA SER A 23 -11.16 -2.22 -9.34
C SER A 23 -9.67 -1.87 -9.16
N GLY A 24 -8.78 -2.80 -9.51
CA GLY A 24 -7.31 -2.77 -9.43
C GLY A 24 -6.72 -2.68 -8.03
N PHE A 25 -7.49 -3.08 -7.03
CA PHE A 25 -6.95 -3.36 -5.72
C PHE A 25 -6.41 -4.78 -5.69
N VAL A 26 -5.23 -4.95 -5.08
CA VAL A 26 -4.62 -6.25 -4.85
C VAL A 26 -4.15 -6.35 -3.40
N THR A 27 -4.12 -7.59 -2.91
CA THR A 27 -3.59 -7.88 -1.57
C THR A 27 -2.10 -8.14 -1.70
N VAL A 28 -1.29 -7.38 -0.97
CA VAL A 28 0.17 -7.32 -1.16
C VAL A 28 0.88 -7.13 0.17
N ASP A 29 2.10 -7.66 0.27
CA ASP A 29 3.05 -7.22 1.28
C ASP A 29 3.84 -6.00 0.81
N GLN A 30 4.75 -5.51 1.65
CA GLN A 30 5.58 -4.33 1.38
C GLN A 30 6.39 -4.45 0.10
N GLN A 31 7.07 -5.59 -0.07
CA GLN A 31 7.96 -5.83 -1.21
C GLN A 31 7.13 -6.08 -2.47
N GLY A 32 6.10 -6.92 -2.38
CA GLY A 32 5.23 -7.26 -3.48
C GLY A 32 4.48 -6.05 -4.04
N TRP A 33 4.07 -5.11 -3.19
CA TRP A 33 3.49 -3.86 -3.68
C TRP A 33 4.51 -3.01 -4.45
N TRP A 34 5.73 -2.86 -3.91
CA TRP A 34 6.80 -2.09 -4.56
C TRP A 34 7.18 -2.71 -5.91
N ASP A 35 7.40 -4.02 -5.94
CA ASP A 35 7.79 -4.76 -7.15
C ASP A 35 6.73 -4.67 -8.24
N ASN A 36 5.45 -4.84 -7.88
CA ASN A 36 4.34 -4.69 -8.82
C ASN A 36 4.25 -3.28 -9.38
N THR A 37 4.45 -2.27 -8.54
CA THR A 37 4.44 -0.87 -8.96
C THR A 37 5.58 -0.60 -9.95
N VAL A 38 6.81 -0.97 -9.60
CA VAL A 38 7.97 -0.81 -10.50
C VAL A 38 7.79 -1.58 -11.81
N ALA A 39 7.28 -2.82 -11.74
CA ALA A 39 6.99 -3.63 -12.92
C ALA A 39 5.97 -2.98 -13.85
N GLY A 40 4.93 -2.33 -13.29
CA GLY A 40 3.95 -1.57 -14.07
C GLY A 40 4.59 -0.41 -14.84
N PHE A 41 5.44 0.37 -14.16
CA PHE A 41 6.20 1.47 -14.79
C PHE A 41 7.09 0.95 -15.93
N VAL A 42 7.82 -0.15 -15.68
CA VAL A 42 8.69 -0.81 -16.67
C VAL A 42 7.89 -1.32 -17.86
N ALA A 43 6.69 -1.85 -17.65
CA ALA A 43 5.82 -2.34 -18.74
C ALA A 43 5.36 -1.21 -19.68
N GLU A 44 5.25 0.03 -19.17
CA GLU A 44 4.97 1.23 -19.97
C GLU A 44 6.23 1.91 -20.52
N GLY A 45 7.42 1.36 -20.23
CA GLY A 45 8.69 1.95 -20.66
C GLY A 45 9.08 3.20 -19.87
N ILE A 46 8.49 3.40 -18.69
CA ILE A 46 8.74 4.54 -17.82
C ILE A 46 9.73 4.10 -16.73
N PRO A 47 10.93 4.70 -16.66
CA PRO A 47 11.87 4.41 -15.57
C PRO A 47 11.36 4.98 -14.25
N VAL A 48 11.54 4.24 -13.15
CA VAL A 48 11.24 4.73 -11.79
C VAL A 48 12.42 5.50 -11.19
N TYR A 49 13.64 5.06 -11.52
CA TYR A 49 14.87 5.59 -10.94
C TYR A 49 15.70 6.34 -11.98
N ILE A 50 16.31 7.45 -11.57
CA ILE A 50 17.22 8.22 -12.43
C ILE A 50 18.43 7.34 -12.78
N GLY A 51 18.65 7.10 -14.07
CA GLY A 51 19.75 6.23 -14.52
C GLY A 51 19.61 4.76 -14.09
N GLY A 52 18.43 4.34 -13.63
CA GLY A 52 18.15 2.95 -13.25
C GLY A 52 18.62 2.53 -11.85
N ASP A 53 19.03 3.48 -11.00
CA ASP A 53 19.50 3.19 -9.63
C ASP A 53 18.77 4.08 -8.59
N PRO A 54 18.14 3.50 -7.54
CA PRO A 54 17.51 4.28 -6.47
C PRO A 54 18.42 5.30 -5.79
N ALA A 55 19.74 5.07 -5.77
CA ALA A 55 20.70 6.01 -5.18
C ALA A 55 20.78 7.35 -5.93
N ASN A 56 20.34 7.39 -7.19
CA ASN A 56 20.31 8.61 -8.00
C ASN A 56 19.00 9.40 -7.85
N GLY A 57 18.02 8.89 -7.10
CA GLY A 57 16.70 9.48 -6.94
C GLY A 57 15.65 8.93 -7.91
N PHE A 58 14.47 9.55 -7.88
CA PHE A 58 13.28 9.14 -8.62
C PHE A 58 13.01 10.02 -9.83
N THR A 59 12.33 9.47 -10.83
CA THR A 59 11.93 10.19 -12.04
C THR A 59 10.71 11.07 -11.81
N GLU A 60 10.48 12.05 -12.68
CA GLU A 60 9.33 12.96 -12.60
C GLU A 60 8.00 12.21 -12.67
N GLU A 61 7.92 11.15 -13.47
CA GLU A 61 6.72 10.31 -13.56
C GLU A 61 6.43 9.57 -12.25
N PHE A 62 7.47 9.17 -11.52
CA PHE A 62 7.30 8.54 -10.21
C PHE A 62 7.01 9.57 -9.11
N GLU A 63 7.53 10.80 -9.22
CA GLU A 63 7.15 11.95 -8.38
C GLU A 63 5.64 12.26 -8.52
N ASP A 64 5.14 12.35 -9.77
CA ASP A 64 3.72 12.57 -10.04
C ASP A 64 2.83 11.47 -9.47
N PHE A 65 3.27 10.22 -9.56
CA PHE A 65 2.60 9.09 -8.94
C PHE A 65 2.56 9.20 -7.42
N ALA A 66 3.68 9.53 -6.77
CA ALA A 66 3.74 9.74 -5.33
C ALA A 66 2.82 10.89 -4.87
N MET A 67 2.78 11.99 -5.63
CA MET A 67 1.86 13.10 -5.38
C MET A 67 0.39 12.71 -5.55
N ALA A 68 0.07 11.84 -6.51
CA ALA A 68 -1.28 11.31 -6.68
C ALA A 68 -1.73 10.48 -5.46
N PHE A 69 -0.80 9.84 -4.75
CA PHE A 69 -1.03 9.19 -3.46
C PHE A 69 -1.12 10.17 -2.27
N GLY A 70 -0.90 11.46 -2.50
CA GLY A 70 -0.95 12.52 -1.49
C GLY A 70 0.34 12.75 -0.73
N PHE A 71 1.47 12.22 -1.21
CA PHE A 71 2.79 12.49 -0.65
C PHE A 71 3.37 13.78 -1.24
N ALA A 72 4.32 14.39 -0.52
CA ALA A 72 4.97 15.62 -0.95
C ALA A 72 5.92 15.39 -2.14
N ASP A 73 6.58 14.24 -2.17
CA ASP A 73 7.53 13.81 -3.19
C ASP A 73 7.68 12.27 -3.15
N ALA A 74 8.39 11.72 -4.14
CA ALA A 74 8.69 10.31 -4.27
C ALA A 74 9.56 9.77 -3.14
N GLN A 75 10.45 10.58 -2.58
CA GLN A 75 11.28 10.17 -1.46
C GLN A 75 10.45 9.96 -0.19
N ALA A 76 9.52 10.87 0.12
CA ALA A 76 8.60 10.75 1.25
C ALA A 76 7.67 9.55 1.09
N PHE A 77 7.27 9.25 -0.14
CA PHE A 77 6.53 8.05 -0.46
C PHE A 77 7.37 6.78 -0.28
N TYR A 78 8.59 6.74 -0.81
CA TYR A 78 9.54 5.64 -0.59
C TYR A 78 9.78 5.41 0.91
N ASP A 79 10.05 6.48 1.68
CA ASP A 79 10.27 6.42 3.11
C ASP A 79 9.02 5.98 3.88
N TYR A 80 7.82 6.28 3.38
CA TYR A 80 6.58 5.76 3.94
C TYR A 80 6.46 4.25 3.72
N ILE A 81 6.71 3.79 2.48
CA ILE A 81 6.64 2.39 2.11
C ILE A 81 7.70 1.59 2.84
N TRP A 82 8.95 2.05 2.92
CA TRP A 82 10.10 1.31 3.50
C TRP A 82 10.35 1.62 4.98
N GLY A 83 9.75 2.67 5.50
CA GLY A 83 9.92 3.09 6.87
C GLY A 83 8.98 2.41 7.86
N PRO A 84 9.04 2.82 9.14
CA PRO A 84 8.19 2.27 10.19
C PRO A 84 6.71 2.62 10.01
N GLN A 85 6.37 3.56 9.12
CA GLN A 85 4.98 3.95 8.87
C GLN A 85 4.20 2.84 8.18
N TRP A 86 4.82 2.09 7.27
CA TRP A 86 4.22 0.87 6.71
C TRP A 86 3.75 -0.09 7.80
N GLN A 87 4.53 -0.22 8.87
CA GLN A 87 4.19 -1.12 9.97
C GLN A 87 2.96 -0.66 10.78
N ARG A 88 2.63 0.64 10.70
CA ARG A 88 1.45 1.24 11.35
C ARG A 88 0.20 1.15 10.48
N ILE A 89 0.33 0.76 9.21
CA ILE A 89 -0.82 0.38 8.39
C ILE A 89 -1.42 -0.87 9.04
N ASP A 90 -2.74 -0.83 9.18
CA ASP A 90 -3.46 -1.91 9.81
C ASP A 90 -3.45 -3.15 8.87
N ARG A 91 -2.89 -4.25 9.42
CA ARG A 91 -2.68 -5.59 8.85
C ARG A 91 -3.94 -6.24 8.23
N ASN A 92 -3.84 -7.28 7.41
CA ASN A 92 -4.64 -8.48 7.68
C ASN A 92 -3.88 -9.42 8.64
N ASP A 93 -4.41 -10.61 8.91
CA ASP A 93 -3.78 -11.57 9.84
C ASP A 93 -2.50 -12.19 9.24
N ASP A 94 -2.36 -12.16 7.91
CA ASP A 94 -1.15 -12.55 7.15
C ASP A 94 -0.17 -11.39 6.91
N LEU A 95 -0.37 -10.24 7.57
CA LEU A 95 0.45 -9.03 7.45
C LEU A 95 0.42 -8.33 6.07
N LEU A 96 -0.62 -8.57 5.28
CA LEU A 96 -0.85 -7.96 3.97
C LEU A 96 -1.75 -6.70 4.06
N VAL A 97 -1.70 -5.90 3.00
CA VAL A 97 -2.52 -4.69 2.81
C VAL A 97 -3.23 -4.72 1.46
N CYS A 98 -4.35 -4.02 1.34
CA CYS A 98 -5.08 -3.88 0.08
C CYS A 98 -4.78 -2.53 -0.56
N MET A 99 -4.05 -2.55 -1.68
CA MET A 99 -3.50 -1.36 -2.32
C MET A 99 -3.57 -1.46 -3.84
N LYS A 100 -3.52 -0.31 -4.51
CA LYS A 100 -3.39 -0.22 -5.97
C LYS A 100 -1.92 -0.02 -6.37
N PRO A 101 -1.25 -0.96 -7.03
CA PRO A 101 0.04 -0.70 -7.68
C PRO A 101 -0.15 0.11 -8.97
N TYR A 102 0.94 0.60 -9.54
CA TYR A 102 0.94 1.16 -10.89
C TYR A 102 0.84 0.02 -11.95
N PRO A 103 0.18 0.23 -13.10
CA PRO A 103 -0.57 1.42 -13.50
C PRO A 103 -1.90 1.56 -12.75
N LEU A 104 -2.31 2.81 -12.54
CA LEU A 104 -3.55 3.14 -11.85
C LEU A 104 -4.76 2.69 -12.67
N THR A 105 -5.47 1.68 -12.18
CA THR A 105 -6.85 1.41 -12.61
C THR A 105 -7.77 2.59 -12.23
N PRO A 106 -8.92 2.78 -12.91
CA PRO A 106 -9.81 3.91 -12.69
C PRO A 106 -10.10 4.21 -11.20
N GLY A 107 -10.04 5.50 -10.86
CA GLY A 107 -10.14 6.00 -9.49
C GLY A 107 -8.81 6.57 -8.97
N ASN A 108 -8.84 7.15 -7.78
CA ASN A 108 -7.61 7.63 -7.14
C ASN A 108 -6.78 6.44 -6.63
N PRO A 109 -5.45 6.54 -6.66
CA PRO A 109 -4.62 5.63 -5.89
C PRO A 109 -5.06 5.67 -4.43
N ALA A 110 -5.22 4.50 -3.83
CA ALA A 110 -5.77 4.39 -2.50
C ALA A 110 -5.22 3.19 -1.75
N TYR A 111 -5.09 3.40 -0.45
CA TYR A 111 -4.96 2.36 0.55
C TYR A 111 -6.38 2.06 1.05
N LEU A 112 -6.88 0.85 0.89
CA LEU A 112 -8.10 0.44 1.57
C LEU A 112 -7.72 -0.57 2.64
N PHE A 113 -8.12 -0.25 3.86
CA PHE A 113 -8.00 -1.15 4.99
C PHE A 113 -9.28 -1.95 5.09
N ASN A 114 -9.15 -3.26 5.04
CA ASN A 114 -10.20 -4.21 5.33
C ASN A 114 -9.49 -5.51 5.73
N GLY A 115 -9.91 -6.17 6.81
CA GLY A 115 -9.30 -7.41 7.26
C GLY A 115 -9.57 -8.50 6.25
N ILE A 116 -8.63 -8.72 5.33
CA ILE A 116 -8.73 -9.77 4.33
C ILE A 116 -8.23 -11.05 4.96
N ASP A 117 -9.11 -11.96 5.37
CA ASP A 117 -8.66 -13.32 5.62
C ASP A 117 -8.30 -13.95 4.26
N ASN A 118 -7.00 -14.10 3.97
CA ASN A 118 -6.57 -14.77 2.73
C ASN A 118 -6.54 -16.30 2.91
N THR A 119 -6.74 -16.77 4.14
CA THR A 119 -6.95 -18.16 4.47
C THR A 119 -8.45 -18.46 4.52
N ALA A 120 -8.93 -19.31 3.60
CA ALA A 120 -10.25 -19.88 3.77
C ALA A 120 -10.27 -20.70 5.07
N ASN A 121 -11.13 -20.35 6.03
CA ASN A 121 -11.51 -21.28 7.09
C ASN A 121 -12.17 -22.54 6.52
#